data_AF-A0A5E4IB93-F1
#
_entry.id   AF-A0A5E4IB93-F1
#
_cell.length_a   1.000
_cell.length_b   1.000
_cell.length_c   1.000
_cell.angle_alpha   90.00
_cell.angle_beta   90.00
_cell.angle_gamma   90.00
#
_symmetry.space_group_name_H-M   'P 1'
#
loop_
_entity.id
_entity.type
_entity.pdbx_description
1 polymer ?
#
loop_
_entity_poly.entity_id
_entity_poly.type
_entity_poly.pdbx_seq_one_letter_code
_entity_poly.pdbx_strand_id
1 'polypeptide(L)'
;MIAAILWAIVILIVAITPGNEISKVNQSFFTAKLAHFGEFLIFGWLLGKSFPDLKNPLLLALFWAAFTESLQLFVPGRSFEYSDIVLNGAGGVIGISLKNISLKHKLRV
;
A
#
# COMPACT_ATOMS: atom_id res chain seq x y z
N MET A 1 -7.48 -3.72 -13.66
CA MET A 1 -7.88 -4.77 -12.72
C MET A 1 -6.72 -5.71 -12.38
N ILE A 2 -6.15 -6.43 -13.36
CA ILE A 2 -5.07 -7.41 -13.13
C ILE A 2 -3.89 -6.80 -12.35
N ALA A 3 -3.41 -5.61 -12.73
CA ALA A 3 -2.30 -4.95 -12.04
C ALA A 3 -2.59 -4.67 -10.55
N ALA A 4 -3.82 -4.28 -10.19
CA ALA A 4 -4.19 -4.04 -8.80
C ALA A 4 -4.21 -5.34 -7.99
N ILE A 5 -4.65 -6.45 -8.58
CA ILE A 5 -4.64 -7.78 -7.95
C ILE A 5 -3.20 -8.24 -7.72
N LEU A 6 -2.34 -8.14 -8.75
CA LEU A 6 -0.93 -8.50 -8.62
C LEU A 6 -0.24 -7.68 -7.53
N TRP A 7 -0.54 -6.38 -7.47
CA TRP A 7 0.03 -5.52 -6.44
C TRP A 7 -0.50 -5.84 -5.03
N ALA A 8 -1.78 -6.18 -4.89
CA ALA A 8 -2.32 -6.67 -3.62
C ALA A 8 -1.60 -7.94 -3.15
N ILE A 9 -1.29 -8.87 -4.07
CA ILE A 9 -0.51 -10.07 -3.77
C ILE A 9 0.90 -9.72 -3.31
N VAL A 10 1.56 -8.75 -3.94
CA VAL A 10 2.89 -8.27 -3.49
C VAL A 10 2.82 -7.74 -2.05
N ILE A 11 1.85 -6.88 -1.73
CA ILE A 11 1.66 -6.36 -0.37
C ILE A 11 1.41 -7.51 0.61
N LEU A 12 0.61 -8.50 0.24
CA LEU A 12 0.36 -9.67 1.09
C LEU A 12 1.64 -10.46 1.36
N ILE A 13 2.46 -10.72 0.33
CA ILE A 13 3.74 -11.43 0.46
C ILE A 13 4.66 -10.65 1.42
N VAL A 14 4.75 -9.33 1.27
CA VAL A 14 5.56 -8.48 2.15
C VAL A 14 5.05 -8.56 3.59
N ALA A 15 3.73 -8.48 3.81
CA ALA A 15 3.11 -8.53 5.12
C ALA A 15 3.34 -9.87 5.85
N ILE A 16 3.32 -11.00 5.13
CA ILE A 16 3.53 -12.34 5.72
C ILE A 16 5.00 -12.75 5.80
N THR A 17 5.91 -11.97 5.22
CA THR A 17 7.35 -12.24 5.32
C THR A 17 7.82 -11.93 6.74
N PRO A 18 8.42 -12.89 7.46
CA PRO A 18 8.93 -12.68 8.81
C PRO A 18 9.86 -11.47 8.88
N GLY A 19 9.72 -10.68 9.94
CA GLY A 19 10.63 -9.57 10.18
C GLY A 19 11.99 -10.11 10.58
N ASN A 20 13.04 -9.73 9.85
CA ASN A 20 14.41 -9.98 10.27
C ASN A 20 14.91 -8.82 11.14
N GLU A 21 15.33 -9.14 12.36
CA GLU A 21 15.99 -8.21 13.29
C GLU A 21 17.13 -7.43 12.60
N ILE A 22 17.82 -8.07 11.64
CA ILE A 22 18.94 -7.51 10.87
C ILE A 22 18.50 -6.32 9.97
N SER A 23 17.28 -6.31 9.42
CA SER A 23 16.82 -5.18 8.58
C SER A 23 16.45 -3.96 9.41
N LYS A 24 16.01 -4.16 10.66
CA LYS A 24 15.67 -3.05 11.56
C LYS A 24 16.90 -2.24 11.97
N VAL A 25 18.08 -2.85 11.96
CA VAL A 25 19.35 -2.19 12.30
C VAL A 25 19.82 -1.21 11.20
N ASN A 26 19.37 -1.39 9.95
CA ASN A 26 19.86 -0.61 8.80
C ASN A 26 18.79 0.21 8.07
N GLN A 27 17.51 0.06 8.40
CA GLN A 27 16.45 0.91 7.87
C GLN A 27 16.10 2.02 8.86
N SER A 28 16.18 3.27 8.39
CA SER A 28 15.70 4.39 9.19
C SER A 28 14.18 4.26 9.42
N PHE A 29 13.71 4.69 10.60
CA PHE A 29 12.27 4.75 10.91
C PHE A 29 11.47 5.41 9.79
N PHE A 30 11.99 6.51 9.23
CA PHE A 30 11.35 7.23 8.14
C PHE A 30 11.22 6.40 6.86
N THR A 31 12.27 5.65 6.49
CA THR A 31 12.25 4.80 5.29
C THR A 31 11.20 3.70 5.39
N ALA A 32 11.07 3.07 6.57
CA ALA A 32 10.07 2.04 6.80
C ALA A 32 8.64 2.59 6.65
N LYS A 33 8.35 3.74 7.26
CA LYS A 33 7.04 4.41 7.16
C LYS A 33 6.72 4.88 5.74
N LEU A 34 7.74 5.33 4.99
CA LEU A 34 7.57 5.71 3.59
C LEU A 34 7.26 4.52 2.69
N ALA A 35 7.81 3.33 2.98
CA ALA A 35 7.50 2.10 2.26
C ALA A 35 6.02 1.73 2.40
N HIS A 36 5.49 1.72 3.63
CA HIS A 36 4.06 1.51 3.92
C HIS A 36 3.15 2.47 3.14
N PHE A 37 3.45 3.76 3.23
CA PHE A 37 2.72 4.77 2.47
C PHE A 37 2.81 4.55 0.95
N GLY A 38 4.00 4.30 0.42
CA GLY A 38 4.27 4.14 -1.01
C GLY A 38 3.61 2.90 -1.62
N GLU A 39 3.68 1.76 -0.93
CA GLU A 39 3.03 0.51 -1.33
C GLU A 39 1.53 0.71 -1.53
N PHE A 40 0.88 1.35 -0.55
CA PHE A 40 -0.55 1.63 -0.63
C PHE A 40 -0.91 2.78 -1.56
N LEU A 41 -0.01 3.74 -1.79
CA LEU A 41 -0.20 4.77 -2.82
C LEU A 41 -0.30 4.15 -4.21
N ILE A 42 0.62 3.24 -4.55
CA ILE A 42 0.58 2.52 -5.82
C ILE A 42 -0.68 1.65 -5.88
N PHE A 43 -1.01 0.95 -4.80
CA PHE A 43 -2.21 0.12 -4.73
C PHE A 43 -3.49 0.93 -4.98
N GLY A 44 -3.66 2.04 -4.27
CA GLY A 44 -4.82 2.93 -4.40
C GLY A 44 -4.94 3.50 -5.82
N TRP A 45 -3.83 3.89 -6.43
CA TRP A 45 -3.82 4.37 -7.81
C TRP A 45 -4.26 3.28 -8.80
N LEU A 46 -3.71 2.07 -8.66
CA LEU A 46 -4.10 0.92 -9.48
C LEU A 46 -5.57 0.53 -9.27
N LEU A 47 -6.08 0.58 -8.03
CA LEU A 47 -7.49 0.35 -7.72
C LEU A 47 -8.39 1.38 -8.40
N GLY A 48 -8.07 2.67 -8.26
CA GLY A 48 -8.82 3.76 -8.87
C GLY A 48 -8.89 3.66 -10.41
N LYS A 49 -7.81 3.19 -11.05
CA LYS A 49 -7.78 2.90 -12.49
C LYS A 49 -8.54 1.63 -12.88
N SER A 50 -8.50 0.62 -12.02
CA SER A 50 -9.02 -0.71 -12.30
C SER A 50 -10.52 -0.81 -12.22
N PHE A 51 -11.13 0.04 -11.40
CA PHE A 51 -12.55 0.00 -11.14
C PHE A 51 -13.12 1.42 -11.14
N PRO A 52 -13.26 2.03 -12.32
CA PRO A 52 -13.82 3.37 -12.44
C PRO A 52 -15.26 3.46 -11.88
N ASP A 53 -15.99 2.34 -11.94
CA ASP A 53 -17.42 2.24 -11.58
C ASP A 53 -17.68 1.54 -10.24
N LEU A 54 -16.65 1.02 -9.54
CA LEU A 54 -16.88 0.51 -8.20
C LEU A 54 -17.26 1.68 -7.30
N LYS A 55 -18.40 1.54 -6.61
CA LYS A 55 -18.87 2.54 -5.64
C LYS A 55 -17.86 2.83 -4.52
N ASN A 56 -16.86 1.97 -4.30
CA ASN A 56 -15.95 2.16 -3.16
C ASN A 56 -14.56 1.50 -3.27
N PRO A 57 -13.69 1.87 -4.23
CA PRO A 57 -12.26 1.51 -4.19
C PRO A 57 -11.59 1.96 -2.89
N LEU A 58 -12.12 2.99 -2.24
CA LEU A 58 -11.69 3.47 -0.93
C LEU A 58 -11.90 2.41 0.16
N LEU A 59 -13.09 1.80 0.25
CA LEU A 59 -13.33 0.76 1.25
C LEU A 59 -12.39 -0.43 1.06
N LEU A 60 -12.10 -0.81 -0.20
CA LEU A 60 -11.17 -1.89 -0.47
C LEU A 60 -9.74 -1.54 -0.05
N ALA A 61 -9.29 -0.31 -0.32
CA ALA A 61 -7.98 0.16 0.12
C ALA A 61 -7.85 0.19 1.65
N LEU A 62 -8.88 0.71 2.34
CA LEU A 62 -8.90 0.78 3.81
C LEU A 62 -9.01 -0.61 4.46
N PHE A 63 -9.83 -1.49 3.89
CA PHE A 63 -9.91 -2.88 4.32
C PHE A 63 -8.56 -3.56 4.17
N TRP A 64 -7.91 -3.41 3.01
CA TRP A 64 -6.60 -4.02 2.76
C TRP A 64 -5.54 -3.49 3.72
N ALA A 65 -5.54 -2.18 4.00
CA ALA A 65 -4.62 -1.55 4.96
C ALA A 65 -4.74 -2.13 6.36
N ALA A 66 -5.97 -2.28 6.86
CA ALA A 66 -6.20 -2.87 8.18
C ALA A 66 -5.92 -4.39 8.19
N PHE A 67 -6.30 -5.09 7.11
CA PHE A 67 -6.14 -6.54 7.00
C PHE A 67 -4.68 -6.96 7.00
N THR A 68 -3.84 -6.36 6.14
CA THR A 68 -2.43 -6.74 6.03
C THR A 68 -1.64 -6.38 7.29
N GLU A 69 -1.99 -5.30 7.97
CA GLU A 69 -1.40 -4.96 9.26
C GLU A 69 -1.84 -5.95 10.35
N SER A 70 -3.12 -6.30 10.40
CA SER A 70 -3.64 -7.29 11.34
C SER A 70 -3.02 -8.67 11.13
N LEU A 71 -2.69 -9.06 9.90
CA LEU A 71 -1.99 -10.31 9.61
C LEU A 71 -0.60 -10.36 10.26
N GLN A 72 0.08 -9.21 10.43
CA GLN A 72 1.41 -9.16 11.04
C GLN A 72 1.40 -9.61 12.50
N LEU A 73 0.26 -9.58 13.21
CA LEU A 73 0.11 -10.15 14.55
C LEU A 73 0.45 -11.65 14.61
N PHE A 74 0.34 -12.34 13.47
CA PHE A 74 0.59 -13.78 13.36
C PHE A 74 1.94 -14.08 12.68
N VAL A 75 2.74 -13.06 12.36
CA VAL A 75 3.99 -13.20 11.60
C VAL A 75 5.18 -12.93 12.52
N PRO A 76 6.07 -13.91 12.75
CA PRO A 76 7.22 -13.74 13.62
C PRO A 76 8.12 -12.56 13.21
N GLY A 77 8.56 -11.77 14.17
CA GLY A 77 9.46 -10.62 13.96
C GLY A 77 8.81 -9.36 13.39
N ARG A 78 7.51 -9.40 13.09
CA ARG A 78 6.71 -8.23 12.71
C ARG A 78 6.00 -7.62 13.93
N SER A 79 5.68 -6.34 13.84
CA SER A 79 4.94 -5.59 14.85
C SER A 79 3.67 -5.05 14.22
N PHE A 80 2.54 -5.20 14.90
CA PHE A 80 1.32 -4.51 14.54
C PHE A 80 1.41 -3.05 15.02
N GLU A 81 1.24 -2.11 14.10
CA GLU A 81 1.33 -0.68 14.40
C GLU A 81 0.13 0.09 13.82
N TYR A 82 -0.65 0.73 14.70
CA TYR A 82 -1.75 1.61 14.28
C TYR A 82 -1.29 2.72 13.34
N SER A 83 -0.05 3.21 13.52
CA SER A 83 0.53 4.22 12.63
C SER A 83 0.68 3.72 11.19
N ASP A 84 0.94 2.42 10.99
CA ASP A 84 1.06 1.83 9.66
C ASP A 84 -0.31 1.65 9.01
N ILE A 85 -1.36 1.34 9.76
CA ILE A 85 -2.75 1.38 9.23
C ILE A 85 -3.09 2.77 8.69
N VAL A 86 -2.74 3.83 9.45
CA VAL A 86 -3.00 5.21 9.04
C VAL A 86 -2.21 5.58 7.79
N LEU A 87 -0.92 5.21 7.73
CA LEU A 87 -0.06 5.48 6.56
C LEU A 87 -0.51 4.70 5.32
N ASN A 88 -0.80 3.42 5.47
CA ASN A 88 -1.36 2.57 4.43
C ASN A 88 -2.68 3.17 3.92
N GLY A 89 -3.58 3.56 4.81
CA GLY A 89 -4.84 4.21 4.48
C GLY A 89 -4.65 5.54 3.73
N ALA A 90 -3.76 6.41 4.22
CA ALA A 90 -3.42 7.68 3.58
C ALA A 90 -2.84 7.48 2.18
N GLY A 91 -1.92 6.53 2.02
CA GLY A 91 -1.39 6.11 0.72
C GLY A 91 -2.51 5.70 -0.22
N GLY A 92 -3.39 4.78 0.21
CA GLY A 92 -4.53 4.32 -0.58
C GLY A 92 -5.47 5.44 -1.03
N VAL A 93 -5.85 6.34 -0.11
CA VAL A 93 -6.71 7.51 -0.39
C VAL A 93 -6.06 8.44 -1.43
N ILE A 94 -4.80 8.79 -1.22
CA ILE A 94 -4.06 9.68 -2.13
C ILE A 94 -3.91 9.00 -3.49
N GLY A 95 -3.48 7.73 -3.53
CA GLY A 95 -3.34 6.96 -4.77
C GLY A 95 -4.62 6.95 -5.61
N ILE A 96 -5.77 6.66 -4.98
CA ILE A 96 -7.09 6.70 -5.66
C ILE A 96 -7.37 8.09 -6.22
N SER A 97 -7.07 9.14 -5.45
CA SER A 97 -7.29 10.54 -5.86
C SER A 97 -6.44 10.92 -7.08
N LEU A 98 -5.24 10.35 -7.20
CA LEU A 98 -4.33 10.55 -8.34
C LEU A 98 -4.71 9.69 -9.57
N LYS A 99 -5.80 8.91 -9.55
CA LYS A 99 -6.18 8.00 -10.65
C LYS A 99 -6.32 8.70 -12.01
N ASN A 100 -6.65 10.00 -12.04
CA ASN A 100 -6.83 10.74 -13.28
C ASN A 100 -5.56 11.44 -13.77
N ILE A 101 -4.49 11.43 -12.97
CA ILE A 101 -3.20 11.94 -13.41
C ILE A 101 -2.66 10.98 -14.46
N SER A 102 -2.77 11.41 -15.72
CA SER A 102 -2.13 10.76 -16.84
C SER A 102 -0.67 11.21 -16.85
N LEU A 103 0.28 10.27 -16.89
CA LEU A 103 1.70 10.51 -17.21
C LEU A 103 1.92 11.07 -18.63
N LYS A 104 0.90 11.69 -19.24
CA LYS A 104 1.02 12.55 -20.40
C LYS A 104 1.60 13.90 -19.97
N HIS A 105 2.81 13.89 -19.45
CA HIS A 105 3.73 14.93 -19.88
C HIS A 105 3.99 14.65 -21.36
N LYS A 106 3.10 15.22 -22.20
CA LYS A 106 3.45 15.56 -23.57
C LYS A 106 4.83 16.21 -23.47
N LEU A 107 5.85 15.49 -23.91
CA LEU A 107 7.03 16.12 -24.47
C LEU A 107 6.52 17.02 -25.59
N ARG A 108 6.16 18.26 -25.24
CA ARG A 108 6.09 19.36 -26.18
C ARG A 108 7.56 19.66 -26.49
N VAL A 109 8.10 18.92 -27.46
CA VAL A 109 9.27 19.34 -28.24
C VAL A 109 8.72 19.82 -29.57
#